data_AF-A0AAV5E3U7-F1
#
_entry.id   AF-A0AAV5E3U7-F1
#
_cell.length_a   1.000
_cell.length_b   1.000
_cell.length_c   1.000
_cell.angle_alpha   90.00
_cell.angle_beta   90.00
_cell.angle_gamma   90.00
#
_symmetry.space_group_name_H-M   'P 1'
#
loop_
_entity.id
_entity.type
_entity.pdbx_description
1 polymer ?
#
loop_
_entity_poly.entity_id
_entity_poly.type
_entity_poly.pdbx_seq_one_letter_code
_entity_poly.pdbx_strand_id
1 'polypeptide(L)'
;MVAKRLRAAPGKGGIVPAEDDGVSLGTVKLPGNIDVPRFETLLFQWGNSLCQGANLPLPVPLKVDKIEGGIRLGFIAIEDGATQTLVYIDCVIFQAPDGSGPVFQATRNGPMKDKEPPGEPRIMRSLLVALEKSIQIARV
;
A
#
# COMPACT_ATOMS: atom_id res chain seq x y z
N MET A 1 -0.87 -25.19 4.95
CA MET A 1 0.39 -24.52 5.35
C MET A 1 0.33 -23.09 4.85
N VAL A 2 0.24 -22.11 5.74
CA VAL A 2 0.20 -20.68 5.37
C VAL A 2 1.63 -20.21 5.14
N ALA A 3 1.92 -19.68 3.95
CA ALA A 3 3.22 -19.13 3.62
C ALA A 3 3.42 -17.79 4.35
N LYS A 4 4.21 -17.83 5.42
CA LYS A 4 4.64 -16.65 6.19
C LYS A 4 5.70 -15.89 5.37
N ARG A 5 5.45 -14.63 5.00
CA ARG A 5 6.49 -13.78 4.39
C ARG A 5 7.60 -13.55 5.41
N LEU A 6 8.82 -13.97 5.09
CA LEU A 6 10.02 -13.74 5.88
C LEU A 6 10.75 -12.50 5.32
N ARG A 7 11.04 -11.53 6.19
CA ARG A 7 12.03 -10.48 5.93
C ARG A 7 13.21 -10.69 6.88
N ALA A 8 14.43 -10.56 6.36
CA ALA A 8 15.65 -10.60 7.17
C ALA A 8 15.89 -9.23 7.83
N ALA A 9 16.12 -9.21 9.14
CA ALA A 9 16.63 -8.05 9.88
C ALA A 9 18.12 -8.26 10.21
N PRO A 10 18.96 -7.21 10.18
CA PRO A 10 20.35 -7.33 10.55
C PRO A 10 20.46 -7.41 12.08
N GLY A 11 21.07 -8.47 12.59
CA GLY A 11 21.50 -8.58 13.98
C GLY A 11 20.71 -9.58 14.83
N LYS A 12 21.31 -10.76 14.99
CA LYS A 12 21.21 -11.64 16.16
C LYS A 12 19.83 -12.26 16.46
N GLY A 13 19.53 -13.34 15.74
CA GLY A 13 19.25 -14.64 16.36
C GLY A 13 18.00 -14.80 17.25
N GLY A 14 16.95 -14.00 17.06
CA GLY A 14 15.64 -14.24 17.64
C GLY A 14 14.58 -14.23 16.54
N ILE A 15 14.02 -15.40 16.21
CA ILE A 15 12.88 -15.51 15.29
C ILE A 15 11.66 -15.07 16.10
N VAL A 16 11.44 -13.76 16.22
CA VAL A 16 10.16 -13.26 16.71
C VAL A 16 9.12 -13.49 15.61
N PRO A 17 7.96 -14.09 15.91
CA PRO A 17 6.81 -13.95 15.02
C PRO A 17 6.56 -12.44 14.88
N ALA A 18 6.58 -11.92 13.66
CA ALA A 18 6.01 -10.59 13.42
C ALA A 18 4.50 -10.70 13.66
N GLU A 19 4.07 -10.47 14.90
CA GLU A 19 2.67 -10.37 15.32
C GLU A 19 2.09 -9.01 14.94
N ASP A 20 2.29 -8.59 13.71
CA ASP A 20 1.65 -7.37 13.21
C ASP A 20 1.08 -7.65 11.83
N ASP A 21 0.07 -8.52 11.79
CA ASP A 21 -0.85 -8.58 10.64
C ASP A 21 -1.47 -7.18 10.54
N GLY A 22 -1.03 -6.39 9.56
CA GLY A 22 -1.59 -5.07 9.31
C GLY A 22 -3.09 -5.16 9.06
N VAL A 23 -3.81 -4.06 9.21
CA VAL A 23 -5.26 -4.04 8.96
C VAL A 23 -5.50 -4.09 7.45
N SER A 24 -6.08 -5.18 6.96
CA SER A 24 -6.44 -5.30 5.54
C SER A 24 -7.55 -4.31 5.19
N LEU A 25 -7.25 -3.36 4.29
CA LEU A 25 -8.21 -2.36 3.83
C LEU A 25 -8.96 -2.80 2.57
N GLY A 26 -8.42 -3.79 1.86
CA GLY A 26 -9.05 -4.35 0.67
C GLY A 26 -8.09 -5.22 -0.14
N THR A 27 -8.68 -6.16 -0.87
CA THR A 27 -7.98 -7.04 -1.80
C THR A 27 -8.75 -7.15 -3.11
N VAL A 28 -8.03 -7.17 -4.23
CA VAL A 28 -8.61 -7.39 -5.56
C VAL A 28 -7.81 -8.47 -6.28
N LYS A 29 -8.51 -9.44 -6.87
CA LYS A 29 -7.90 -10.36 -7.83
C LYS A 29 -7.72 -9.62 -9.15
N LEU A 30 -6.49 -9.56 -9.62
CA LEU A 30 -6.18 -8.95 -10.91
C LEU A 30 -6.35 -9.98 -12.02
N PRO A 31 -6.67 -9.54 -13.26
CA PRO A 31 -6.69 -10.42 -14.42
C PRO A 31 -5.34 -11.13 -14.61
N GLY A 32 -5.35 -12.40 -15.01
CA GLY A 32 -4.10 -13.16 -15.25
C GLY A 32 -3.25 -12.61 -16.40
N ASN A 33 -3.84 -11.85 -17.31
CA ASN A 33 -3.19 -11.17 -18.43
C ASN A 33 -2.84 -9.71 -18.11
N ILE A 34 -2.52 -9.38 -16.86
CA ILE A 34 -2.10 -8.03 -16.50
C ILE A 34 -0.59 -7.85 -16.64
N ASP A 35 -0.18 -6.77 -17.28
CA ASP A 35 1.20 -6.30 -17.27
C ASP A 35 1.50 -5.66 -15.89
N VAL A 36 2.10 -6.46 -15.00
CA VAL A 36 2.42 -6.05 -13.62
C VAL A 36 3.34 -4.82 -13.58
N PRO A 37 4.48 -4.77 -14.32
CA PRO A 37 5.31 -3.56 -14.37
C PRO A 37 4.56 -2.28 -14.78
N ARG A 38 3.68 -2.38 -15.79
CA ARG A 38 2.85 -1.25 -16.23
C ARG A 38 1.84 -0.86 -15.16
N PHE A 39 1.21 -1.83 -14.51
CA PHE A 39 0.27 -1.59 -13.42
C PHE A 39 0.93 -0.91 -12.21
N GLU A 40 2.13 -1.36 -11.79
CA GLU A 40 2.91 -0.71 -10.73
C GLU A 40 3.24 0.75 -11.07
N THR A 41 3.56 1.03 -12.33
CA THR A 41 3.84 2.39 -12.80
C THR A 41 2.60 3.29 -12.67
N LEU A 42 1.43 2.79 -13.07
CA LEU A 42 0.16 3.51 -12.94
C LEU A 42 -0.22 3.74 -11.48
N LEU A 43 0.02 2.76 -10.61
CA LEU A 43 -0.20 2.89 -9.17
C LEU A 43 0.70 3.98 -8.56
N PHE A 44 1.97 4.03 -8.95
CA PHE A 44 2.88 5.09 -8.50
C PHE A 44 2.49 6.47 -9.04
N GLN A 45 2.06 6.56 -10.30
CA GLN A 45 1.54 7.81 -10.86
C GLN A 45 0.30 8.31 -10.09
N TRP A 46 -0.63 7.40 -9.77
CA TRP A 46 -1.77 7.73 -8.91
C TRP A 46 -1.33 8.22 -7.53
N GLY A 47 -0.41 7.51 -6.86
CA GLY A 47 0.09 7.91 -5.55
C GLY A 47 0.64 9.34 -5.57
N ASN A 48 1.51 9.66 -6.55
CA ASN A 48 2.05 11.00 -6.69
C ASN A 48 0.97 12.07 -6.97
N SER A 49 -0.10 11.72 -7.68
CA SER A 49 -1.21 12.64 -7.93
C SER A 49 -1.95 13.04 -6.64
N LEU A 50 -1.91 12.21 -5.59
CA LEU A 50 -2.47 12.56 -4.27
C LEU A 50 -1.68 13.68 -3.59
N CYS A 51 -0.37 13.72 -3.78
CA CYS A 51 0.50 14.77 -3.22
C CYS A 51 0.45 16.08 -4.02
N GLN A 52 0.14 16.00 -5.32
CA GLN A 52 0.15 17.13 -6.24
C GLN A 52 -1.24 17.76 -6.44
N GLY A 53 -2.31 17.00 -6.19
CA GLY A 53 -3.67 17.43 -6.48
C GLY A 53 -4.32 18.15 -5.30
N ALA A 54 -4.65 19.42 -5.50
CA ALA A 54 -5.59 20.21 -4.68
C ALA A 54 -7.02 19.59 -4.55
N ASN A 55 -7.24 18.37 -5.05
CA ASN A 55 -8.54 17.68 -5.09
C ASN A 55 -8.84 16.87 -3.82
N LEU A 56 -7.84 16.59 -3.00
CA LEU A 56 -8.02 16.06 -1.65
C LEU A 56 -7.29 16.99 -0.69
N PRO A 57 -7.98 17.92 -0.02
CA PRO A 57 -7.41 18.55 1.17
C PRO A 57 -7.23 17.43 2.20
N LEU A 58 -6.01 16.89 2.26
CA LEU A 58 -5.59 15.95 3.26
C LEU A 58 -5.22 16.75 4.51
N PRO A 59 -5.78 16.41 5.68
CA PRO A 59 -5.48 17.12 6.93
C PRO A 59 -4.07 16.85 7.45
N VAL A 60 -3.39 15.83 6.92
CA VAL A 60 -2.00 15.49 7.23
C VAL A 60 -1.18 15.33 5.95
N PRO A 61 0.11 15.71 5.96
CA PRO A 61 0.99 15.48 4.82
C PRO A 61 1.09 13.98 4.50
N LEU A 62 1.04 13.66 3.21
CA LEU A 62 1.16 12.31 2.69
C LEU A 62 2.49 12.16 1.94
N LYS A 63 3.24 11.11 2.25
CA LYS A 63 4.43 10.71 1.51
C LYS A 63 4.17 9.45 0.71
N VAL A 64 4.64 9.43 -0.53
CA VAL A 64 4.53 8.27 -1.41
C VAL A 64 5.93 7.71 -1.64
N ASP A 65 6.15 6.47 -1.23
CA ASP A 65 7.41 5.77 -1.44
C ASP A 65 7.18 4.55 -2.35
N LYS A 66 8.15 4.26 -3.23
CA LYS A 66 8.14 3.00 -3.99
C LYS A 66 8.63 1.87 -3.08
N ILE A 67 7.93 0.74 -3.10
CA ILE A 67 8.31 -0.48 -2.38
C ILE A 67 8.31 -1.67 -3.33
N GLU A 68 8.82 -2.81 -2.88
CA GLU A 68 8.74 -4.05 -3.66
C GLU A 68 7.27 -4.43 -3.91
N GLY A 69 6.92 -4.61 -5.18
CA GLY A 69 5.56 -4.97 -5.58
C GLY A 69 4.55 -3.83 -5.54
N GLY A 70 4.93 -2.57 -5.33
CA GLY A 70 3.97 -1.47 -5.34
C GLY A 70 4.44 -0.19 -4.65
N ILE A 71 3.54 0.41 -3.87
CA ILE A 71 3.78 1.72 -3.23
C ILE A 71 3.35 1.73 -1.76
N ARG A 72 3.96 2.64 -1.00
CA ARG A 72 3.60 2.95 0.38
C ARG A 72 3.09 4.39 0.47
N LEU A 73 1.93 4.57 1.09
CA LEU A 73 1.35 5.85 1.44
C LEU A 73 1.58 6.11 2.93
N GLY A 74 2.56 6.92 3.27
CA GLY A 74 2.88 7.29 4.65
C GLY A 74 2.13 8.54 5.10
N PHE A 75 1.32 8.41 6.15
CA PHE A 75 0.71 9.55 6.83
C PHE A 75 1.73 10.13 7.80
N ILE A 76 2.15 11.35 7.52
CA ILE A 76 3.18 12.03 8.30
C ILE A 76 2.53 12.92 9.37
N ALA A 77 3.00 12.77 10.59
CA ALA A 77 2.78 13.72 11.67
C ALA A 77 4.07 14.53 11.89
N ILE A 78 3.91 15.80 12.25
CA ILE A 78 5.01 16.65 12.72
C ILE A 78 4.78 16.85 14.22
N GLU A 79 5.63 16.24 15.03
CA GLU A 79 5.62 16.40 16.49
C GLU A 79 7.00 16.87 16.93
N ASP A 80 7.07 17.94 17.72
CA ASP A 80 8.32 18.53 18.23
C ASP A 80 9.39 18.82 17.15
N GLY A 81 8.95 19.18 15.94
CA GLY A 81 9.83 19.44 14.80
C GLY A 81 10.38 18.19 14.11
N ALA A 82 10.02 16.99 14.57
CA ALA A 82 10.37 15.72 13.95
C ALA A 82 9.24 15.20 13.06
N THR A 83 9.59 14.73 11.87
CA THR A 83 8.69 14.06 10.93
C THR A 83 8.55 12.60 11.34
N GLN A 84 7.35 12.16 11.72
CA GLN A 84 7.08 10.78 12.12
C GLN A 84 5.99 10.16 11.23
N THR A 85 6.19 8.91 10.81
CA THR A 85 5.17 8.14 10.10
C THR A 85 4.47 7.21 11.09
N LEU A 86 3.28 7.60 11.53
CA LEU A 86 2.52 6.86 12.55
C LEU A 86 1.63 5.78 11.94
N VAL A 87 1.19 6.00 10.70
CA VAL A 87 0.36 5.08 9.93
C VAL A 87 0.83 5.10 8.49
N TYR A 88 0.85 3.94 7.83
CA TYR A 88 1.07 3.87 6.40
C TYR A 88 0.23 2.76 5.76
N ILE A 89 -0.12 2.95 4.50
CA ILE A 89 -0.84 1.96 3.70
C ILE A 89 0.10 1.43 2.63
N ASP A 90 0.32 0.12 2.65
CA ASP A 90 1.04 -0.59 1.61
C ASP A 90 0.03 -1.08 0.57
N CYS A 91 0.20 -0.60 -0.67
CA CYS A 91 -0.57 -1.02 -1.83
C CYS A 91 0.34 -1.92 -2.68
N VAL A 92 0.19 -3.24 -2.55
CA VAL A 92 1.13 -4.23 -3.07
C VAL A 92 0.44 -5.21 -4.01
N ILE A 93 1.11 -5.57 -5.08
CA ILE A 93 0.76 -6.65 -5.99
C ILE A 93 1.68 -7.85 -5.71
N PHE A 94 1.10 -9.03 -5.64
CA PHE A 94 1.85 -10.27 -5.50
C PHE A 94 1.14 -11.43 -6.21
N GLN A 95 1.89 -12.47 -6.56
CA GLN A 95 1.31 -13.70 -7.08
C GLN A 95 0.67 -14.49 -5.94
N ALA A 96 -0.61 -14.84 -6.08
CA ALA A 96 -1.28 -15.67 -5.09
C ALA A 96 -0.59 -17.04 -4.98
N PRO A 97 -0.34 -17.55 -3.76
CA PRO A 97 0.40 -18.79 -3.56
C PRO A 97 -0.35 -20.04 -4.09
N ASP A 98 -1.66 -19.92 -4.29
CA ASP A 98 -2.51 -20.96 -4.87
C ASP A 98 -2.49 -20.96 -6.41
N GLY A 99 -1.67 -20.10 -7.03
CA GLY A 99 -1.58 -19.97 -8.49
C GLY A 99 -2.80 -19.30 -9.13
N SER A 100 -3.71 -18.72 -8.35
CA SER A 100 -4.92 -18.06 -8.88
C SER A 100 -4.65 -16.74 -9.61
N GLY A 101 -3.39 -16.32 -9.70
CA GLY A 101 -2.93 -15.14 -10.42
C GLY A 101 -2.49 -13.98 -9.52
N PRO A 102 -2.23 -12.81 -10.10
CA PRO A 102 -1.81 -11.64 -9.35
C PRO A 102 -2.96 -11.08 -8.49
N VAL A 103 -2.63 -10.66 -7.28
CA VAL A 103 -3.55 -10.07 -6.31
C VAL A 103 -3.00 -8.72 -5.89
N PHE A 104 -3.86 -7.71 -5.92
CA PHE A 104 -3.64 -6.43 -5.27
C PHE A 104 -4.14 -6.49 -3.83
N GLN A 105 -3.37 -5.95 -2.90
CA GLN A 105 -3.74 -5.81 -1.50
C GLN A 105 -3.34 -4.43 -0.97
N ALA A 106 -4.29 -3.77 -0.30
CA ALA A 106 -4.05 -2.58 0.50
C ALA A 106 -4.04 -2.97 1.98
N THR A 107 -2.96 -2.68 2.69
CA THR A 107 -2.81 -3.01 4.11
C THR A 107 -2.31 -1.83 4.90
N ARG A 108 -3.03 -1.47 5.96
CA ARG A 108 -2.64 -0.43 6.90
C ARG A 108 -1.75 -1.00 7.99
N ASN A 109 -0.61 -0.36 8.17
CA ASN A 109 0.45 -0.79 9.06
C ASN A 109 0.97 0.42 9.86
N GLY A 110 1.86 0.15 10.80
CA GLY A 110 2.50 1.15 11.65
C GLY A 110 1.95 1.17 13.07
N PRO A 111 2.59 1.95 13.97
CA PRO A 111 2.28 1.96 15.40
C PRO A 111 0.85 2.39 15.73
N MET A 112 0.17 3.11 14.83
CA MET A 112 -1.22 3.53 15.00
C MET A 112 -2.17 2.87 13.98
N LYS A 113 -1.83 1.70 13.44
CA LYS A 113 -2.63 1.00 12.41
C LYS A 113 -4.08 0.70 12.83
N ASP A 114 -4.39 0.66 14.12
CA ASP A 114 -5.76 0.42 14.59
C ASP A 114 -6.63 1.69 14.56
N LYS A 115 -6.01 2.84 14.28
CA LYS A 115 -6.69 4.13 14.12
C LYS A 115 -6.71 4.51 12.65
N GLU A 116 -7.90 4.81 12.14
CA GLU A 116 -8.07 5.33 10.78
C GLU A 116 -7.42 6.73 10.70
N PRO A 117 -6.38 6.91 9.85
CA PRO A 117 -5.76 8.20 9.68
C PRO A 117 -6.70 9.11 8.88
N PRO A 118 -6.65 10.42 9.17
CA PRO A 118 -7.63 11.33 8.62
C PRO A 118 -7.42 11.48 7.10
N GLY A 119 -8.50 11.27 6.34
CA GLY A 119 -8.47 11.25 4.88
C GLY A 119 -8.39 9.85 4.25
N GLU A 120 -8.16 8.79 5.03
CA GLU A 120 -8.15 7.41 4.52
C GLU A 120 -9.40 7.07 3.69
N PRO A 121 -10.65 7.35 4.14
CA PRO A 121 -11.84 7.00 3.35
C PRO A 121 -11.84 7.63 1.95
N ARG A 122 -11.26 8.83 1.83
CA ARG A 122 -11.18 9.54 0.56
C ARG A 122 -10.05 8.99 -0.32
N ILE A 123 -8.91 8.66 0.28
CA ILE A 123 -7.79 7.98 -0.41
C ILE A 123 -8.25 6.62 -0.92
N MET A 124 -8.97 5.84 -0.12
CA MET A 124 -9.49 4.52 -0.51
C MET A 124 -10.49 4.62 -1.66
N ARG A 125 -11.38 5.62 -1.67
CA ARG A 125 -12.27 5.89 -2.82
C ARG A 125 -11.49 6.25 -4.08
N SER A 126 -10.48 7.11 -3.95
CA SER A 126 -9.58 7.47 -5.07
C SER A 126 -8.82 6.25 -5.60
N LEU A 127 -8.32 5.40 -4.69
CA LEU A 127 -7.62 4.16 -4.99
C LEU A 127 -8.51 3.22 -5.79
N LEU A 128 -9.77 3.01 -5.40
CA LEU A 128 -10.69 2.14 -6.14
C LEU A 128 -10.86 2.59 -7.60
N VAL A 129 -11.07 3.89 -7.83
CA VAL A 129 -11.19 4.45 -9.19
C VAL A 129 -9.88 4.29 -9.97
N ALA A 130 -8.74 4.51 -9.31
CA ALA A 130 -7.43 4.36 -9.92
C ALA A 130 -7.11 2.89 -10.25
N LEU A 131 -7.47 1.94 -9.40
CA LEU A 131 -7.32 0.51 -9.62
C LEU A 131 -8.12 0.08 -10.84
N GLU A 132 -9.40 0.45 -10.93
CA GLU A 132 -10.26 0.07 -12.05
C GLU A 132 -9.69 0.55 -13.39
N LYS A 133 -9.27 1.82 -13.45
CA LYS A 133 -8.60 2.39 -14.64
C LYS A 133 -7.26 1.71 -14.93
N SER A 134 -6.46 1.45 -13.90
CA SER A 134 -5.14 0.83 -14.07
C SER A 134 -5.25 -0.60 -14.59
N ILE A 135 -6.26 -1.35 -14.15
CA ILE A 135 -6.56 -2.69 -14.67
C ILE A 135 -6.92 -2.62 -16.16
N GLN A 136 -7.76 -1.66 -16.55
CA GLN A 136 -8.14 -1.49 -17.96
C GLN A 136 -6.93 -1.15 -18.85
N ILE A 137 -6.04 -0.29 -18.38
CA ILE A 137 -4.87 0.17 -19.14
C ILE A 137 -3.77 -0.90 -19.20
N ALA A 138 -3.58 -1.68 -18.13
CA ALA A 138 -2.49 -2.64 -18.00
C ALA A 138 -2.82 -4.06 -18.51
N ARG A 139 -4.07 -4.31 -18.94
CA ARG A 139 -4.44 -5.57 -19.60
C ARG A 139 -3.74 -5.69 -20.96
N VAL A 140 -3.22 -6.88 -21.24
CA VAL A 140 -2.62 -7.27 -22.54
C VAL A 140 -3.43 -8.33 -23.26
#